data_AF-A0A2D5YQT4-F1
#
_entry.id   AF-A0A2D5YQT4-F1
#
_cell.length_a   1.000
_cell.length_b   1.000
_cell.length_c   1.000
_cell.angle_alpha   90.00
_cell.angle_beta   90.00
_cell.angle_gamma   90.00
#
_symmetry.space_group_name_H-M   'P 1'
#
loop_
_entity.id
_entity.type
_entity.pdbx_description
1 polymer ?
#
loop_
_entity_poly.entity_id
_entity_poly.type
_entity_poly.pdbx_seq_one_letter_code
_entity_poly.pdbx_strand_id
1 'polypeptide(L)' 'IATFQSITLFGTGDPKLMAGGISTALITPELGLVCAIPLLLLHNFVSAKSKGLIQILEEQAAGLLTKQNEKVGEAI' A
#
# COMPACT_ATOMS: atom_id res chain seq x y z
N ILE A 1 -11.74 -16.23 19.47
CA ILE A 1 -12.46 -17.49 19.76
C ILE A 1 -11.95 -18.15 21.05
N ALA A 2 -10.62 -18.24 21.25
CA ALA A 2 -10.00 -18.77 22.48
C ALA A 2 -10.34 -17.98 23.76
N THR A 3 -10.44 -16.65 23.67
CA THR A 3 -10.81 -15.78 24.80
C THR A 3 -12.19 -16.11 25.33
N PHE A 4 -13.20 -16.24 24.45
CA PHE A 4 -14.57 -16.62 24.82
C PHE A 4 -14.65 -18.04 25.41
N GLN A 5 -13.88 -18.99 24.89
CA GLN A 5 -13.76 -20.33 25.49
C GLN A 5 -13.16 -20.28 26.91
N SER A 6 -12.22 -19.38 27.16
CA SER A 6 -11.66 -19.16 28.51
C SER A 6 -12.69 -18.57 29.48
N ILE A 7 -13.59 -17.70 29.01
CA ILE A 7 -14.71 -17.15 29.83
C ILE A 7 -15.68 -18.25 30.25
N THR A 8 -16.04 -19.14 29.32
CA THR A 8 -17.02 -20.21 29.58
C THR A 8 -16.46 -21.35 30.42
N LEU A 9 -15.17 -21.71 30.24
CA LEU A 9 -14.57 -22.88 30.88
C LEU A 9 -14.04 -22.61 32.31
N PHE A 10 -13.52 -21.41 32.57
CA PHE A 10 -12.97 -21.05 33.89
C PHE A 10 -13.95 -20.22 34.74
N GLY A 11 -15.11 -19.84 34.21
CA GLY A 11 -15.89 -18.74 34.80
C GLY A 11 -14.99 -17.52 35.01
N THR A 12 -15.27 -16.63 35.96
CA THR A 12 -14.36 -15.53 36.33
C THR A 12 -13.03 -15.98 36.97
N GLY A 13 -12.63 -17.26 36.82
CA GLY A 13 -11.67 -17.97 37.65
C GLY A 13 -10.19 -17.62 37.46
N ASP A 14 -9.77 -16.99 36.36
CA ASP A 14 -8.43 -16.37 36.27
C ASP A 14 -8.39 -15.20 35.26
N PRO A 15 -8.48 -13.95 35.74
CA PRO A 15 -8.42 -12.74 34.91
C PRO A 15 -7.12 -12.63 34.08
N LYS A 16 -6.02 -13.27 34.48
CA LYS A 16 -4.74 -13.22 33.75
C LYS A 16 -4.79 -14.01 32.45
N LEU A 17 -5.41 -15.20 32.47
CA LEU A 17 -5.56 -16.02 31.26
C LEU A 17 -6.51 -15.36 30.26
N MET A 18 -7.55 -14.69 30.75
CA MET A 18 -8.45 -13.87 29.91
C MET A 18 -7.73 -12.67 29.29
N ALA A 19 -6.90 -11.95 30.05
CA ALA A 19 -6.14 -10.82 29.55
C ALA A 19 -5.16 -11.21 28.42
N GLY A 20 -4.52 -12.38 28.51
CA GLY A 20 -3.64 -12.90 27.46
C GLY A 20 -4.38 -13.15 26.13
N GLY A 21 -5.61 -13.70 26.20
CA GLY A 21 -6.45 -13.91 25.01
C GLY A 21 -6.91 -12.61 24.34
N ILE A 22 -7.18 -11.55 25.11
CA ILE A 22 -7.53 -10.23 24.56
C ILE A 22 -6.29 -9.57 23.92
N SER A 23 -5.15 -9.59 24.61
CA SER A 23 -3.89 -9.03 24.09
C SER A 23 -3.47 -9.71 22.76
N THR A 24 -3.67 -11.01 22.65
CA THR A 24 -3.37 -11.77 21.42
C THR A 24 -4.30 -11.37 20.27
N ALA A 25 -5.56 -11.03 20.55
CA ALA A 25 -6.46 -10.56 19.50
C ALA A 25 -6.05 -9.17 18.96
N LEU A 26 -5.39 -8.34 19.78
CA LEU A 26 -4.93 -7.00 19.39
C LEU A 26 -3.63 -7.00 18.57
N ILE A 27 -2.79 -8.03 18.70
CA ILE A 27 -1.52 -8.10 17.95
C ILE A 27 -1.75 -8.30 16.44
N THR A 28 -2.80 -9.04 16.03
CA THR A 28 -3.07 -9.31 14.61
C THR A 28 -3.44 -8.04 13.82
N PRO A 29 -4.31 -7.15 14.33
CA PRO A 29 -4.52 -5.83 13.74
C PRO A 29 -3.26 -4.95 13.71
N GLU A 30 -2.46 -4.99 14.77
CA GLU A 30 -1.20 -4.22 14.85
C GLU A 30 -0.21 -4.67 13.78
N LEU A 31 0.01 -5.97 13.62
CA LEU A 31 0.85 -6.53 12.55
C LEU A 31 0.34 -6.13 11.15
N GLY A 32 -0.99 -6.08 10.98
CA GLY A 32 -1.61 -5.56 9.76
C GLY A 32 -1.20 -4.12 9.46
N LEU A 33 -1.24 -3.24 10.47
CA LEU A 33 -0.81 -1.84 10.32
C LEU A 33 0.69 -1.70 10.07
N VAL A 34 1.52 -2.48 10.78
CA VAL A 34 2.99 -2.48 10.63
C VAL A 34 3.40 -2.91 9.22
N CYS A 35 2.70 -3.85 8.59
CA CYS A 35 2.97 -4.24 7.20
C CYS A 35 2.33 -3.28 6.18
N ALA A 36 1.14 -2.75 6.47
CA ALA A 36 0.41 -1.89 5.53
C ALA A 36 1.09 -0.54 5.28
N ILE A 37 1.61 0.11 6.33
CA ILE A 37 2.24 1.44 6.19
C ILE A 37 3.47 1.40 5.26
N PRO A 38 4.46 0.50 5.46
CA PRO A 38 5.60 0.39 4.56
C PRO A 38 5.20 0.04 3.12
N LEU A 39 4.23 -0.87 2.93
CA LEU A 39 3.73 -1.24 1.62
C LEU A 39 3.13 -0.06 0.87
N LEU A 40 2.32 0.76 1.54
CA LEU A 40 1.73 1.96 0.94
C LEU A 40 2.78 3.00 0.57
N LEU A 41 3.79 3.20 1.43
CA LEU A 41 4.90 4.11 1.15
C LEU A 41 5.71 3.64 -0.07
N LEU A 42 6.05 2.35 -0.12
CA LEU A 42 6.76 1.74 -1.26
C LEU A 42 5.94 1.85 -2.55
N HIS A 43 4.64 1.55 -2.48
CA HIS A 43 3.73 1.67 -3.61
C HIS A 43 3.72 3.11 -4.15
N ASN A 44 3.56 4.09 -3.27
CA ASN A 44 3.56 5.50 -3.66
C ASN A 44 4.89 5.93 -4.27
N PHE A 45 6.02 5.46 -3.74
CA PHE A 45 7.34 5.78 -4.27
C PHE A 45 7.55 5.24 -5.69
N VAL A 46 7.22 3.96 -5.92
CA VAL A 46 7.33 3.33 -7.24
C VAL A 46 6.35 3.98 -8.23
N SER A 47 5.12 4.25 -7.79
CA SER A 47 4.09 4.92 -8.59
C SER A 47 4.53 6.33 -9.01
N ALA A 48 5.12 7.10 -8.11
CA ALA A 48 5.66 8.43 -8.41
C ALA A 48 6.79 8.38 -9.47
N LYS A 49 7.72 7.43 -9.33
CA LYS A 49 8.78 7.24 -10.35
C LYS A 49 8.23 6.82 -11.71
N SER A 50 7.25 5.92 -11.72
CA SER A 50 6.58 5.45 -12.94
C SER A 50 5.92 6.62 -13.69
N LYS A 51 5.18 7.47 -12.97
CA LYS A 51 4.56 8.67 -13.56
C LYS A 51 5.58 9.66 -14.13
N GLY A 52 6.70 9.86 -13.44
CA GLY A 52 7.78 10.72 -13.96
C GLY A 52 8.36 10.20 -15.27
N LEU A 53 8.56 8.88 -15.38
CA LEU A 53 9.02 8.25 -16.62
C LEU A 53 8.01 8.39 -17.75
N ILE A 54 6.72 8.17 -17.46
CA ILE A 54 5.64 8.34 -18.44
C ILE A 54 5.61 9.78 -18.96
N GLN A 55 5.72 10.77 -18.08
CA GLN A 55 5.73 12.18 -18.47
C GLN A 55 6.89 12.53 -19.41
N ILE A 56 8.10 12.03 -19.12
CA ILE A 56 9.26 12.22 -20.02
C ILE A 56 8.99 11.59 -21.39
N LEU A 57 8.38 10.41 -21.41
CA LEU A 57 8.07 9.69 -22.65
C LEU A 57 7.00 10.41 -23.48
N GLU A 58 5.99 10.99 -22.82
CA GLU A 58 4.98 11.85 -23.45
C GLU A 58 5.59 13.12 -24.04
N GLU A 59 6.48 13.80 -23.31
CA GLU A 59 7.21 14.99 -23.80
C GLU A 59 8.07 14.66 -25.02
N GLN A 60 8.77 13.52 -25.01
CA GLN A 60 9.56 13.05 -26.14
C GLN A 60 8.68 12.73 -27.36
N ALA A 61 7.55 12.04 -27.16
CA ALA A 61 6.63 11.72 -28.23
C ALA A 61 6.04 12.99 -28.87
N ALA A 62 5.61 13.95 -28.06
CA ALA A 62 5.11 15.23 -28.53
C ALA A 62 6.19 16.01 -29.31
N GLY A 63 7.42 16.07 -28.80
CA GLY A 63 8.54 16.73 -29.48
C GLY A 63 8.90 16.09 -30.82
N LEU A 64 8.77 14.77 -30.96
CA LEU A 64 8.98 14.08 -32.24
C LEU A 64 7.87 14.42 -33.24
N LEU A 65 6.61 14.44 -32.81
CA LEU A 65 5.47 14.80 -33.67
C LEU A 65 5.59 16.23 -34.21
N THR A 66 5.98 17.20 -33.37
CA THR A 66 6.20 18.59 -33.82
C THR A 66 7.29 18.65 -34.88
N LYS A 67 8.43 17.98 -34.67
CA LYS A 67 9.52 17.94 -35.65
C LYS A 67 9.12 17.29 -36.97
N GLN A 68 8.23 16.29 -36.95
CA GLN A 68 7.68 15.72 -38.18
C GLN A 68 6.78 16.72 -38.90
N ASN A 69 5.92 17.44 -38.17
CA ASN A 69 5.01 18.41 -38.76
C ASN A 69 5.74 19.63 -39.35
N GLU A 70 6.82 20.08 -38.72
CA GLU A 70 7.69 21.14 -39.26
C GLU A 70 8.35 20.72 -40.57
N LYS A 71 8.90 19.49 -40.64
CA LYS A 71 9.52 18.96 -41.87
C LYS A 71 8.53 18.77 -43.01
N VAL A 72 7.28 18.43 -42.71
CA VAL A 72 6.22 18.32 -43.72
C VAL A 72 5.79 19.70 -44.21
N GLY A 73 5.75 20.71 -43.32
CA GLY A 73 5.40 22.09 -43.69
C GLY A 73 6.45 22.78 -44.57
N GLU A 74 7.73 22.42 -44.45
CA GLU A 74 8.82 22.97 -45.26
C GLU A 74 8.94 22.32 -46.66
N ALA A 75 8.23 21.19 -46.88
CA ALA A 75 8.24 20.44 -48.13
C ALA A 75 7.08 20.80 -49.09
N ILE A 76 6.24 21.79 -48.75
CA ILE A 76 5.12 22.30 -49.54
C ILE A 76 5.42 23.75 -49.96
#